data_AF-A0AAU3LTG1-F1
#
_entry.id   AF-A0AAU3LTG1-F1
#
_cell.length_a   1.000
_cell.length_b   1.000
_cell.length_c   1.000
_cell.angle_alpha   90.00
_cell.angle_beta   90.00
_cell.angle_gamma   90.00
#
_symmetry.space_group_name_H-M   'P 1'
#
loop_
_entity.id
_entity.type
_entity.pdbx_description
1 polymer ?
#
loop_
_entity_poly.entity_id
_entity_poly.type
_entity_poly.pdbx_seq_one_letter_code
_entity_poly.pdbx_strand_id
1 'polypeptide(L)'
;MPPPSQPTGEPRPRAMVIDRAWRDLGPGLQALSGPGGAPLTRTVKLIVLPLVVRPALCPELAVDFLGPAEAARLDALIRESGTRLVATAQWFTLLKKARRALGVVAGNPQDLYFQRCFELATRHGAPSAGADAVARAVVEDVADAGGGRTVEALKNHLADAVRHARLDRELTAAWESRRTVPAADVAEAVARAAEVLGVCGAPGQAVSSPAYTSMVEAEHGGLFGRALWAHASGVWGGADQPAHLGLTVRQVPACPEVGRSASTATLPAPLDRTLFERLFLVLHSSARREELPTLPELVGREVGRSCAPLGLHDESLRVTVVLGGRLAVGLDPLGTGEGPQGRTAAHRAVNSRWRREASVLRARRMTVSPRPDPEGGALDALAQDLRTPWAAYMRRLWVRLHGRDVRGAPLGDLASAWAVLDGVARSVMMDHRARVRSALRTLSATSVTETATAVAATKPRSA
;
A
#
# COMPACT_ATOMS: atom_id res chain seq x y z
N MET A 1 -56.00 4.67 -21.55
CA MET A 1 -54.55 4.90 -21.35
C MET A 1 -54.04 3.91 -20.31
N PRO A 2 -53.04 3.08 -20.63
CA PRO A 2 -52.42 2.18 -19.66
C PRO A 2 -51.60 3.00 -18.64
N PRO A 3 -51.41 2.50 -17.40
CA PRO A 3 -50.58 3.17 -16.41
C PRO A 3 -49.10 3.15 -16.84
N PRO A 4 -48.31 4.15 -16.42
CA PRO A 4 -46.91 4.27 -16.82
C PRO A 4 -46.07 3.12 -16.24
N SER A 5 -45.33 2.47 -17.13
CA SER A 5 -44.32 1.46 -16.82
C SER A 5 -43.33 1.97 -15.76
N GLN A 6 -43.08 1.16 -14.73
CA GLN A 6 -42.07 1.43 -13.72
C GLN A 6 -40.69 1.67 -14.37
N PRO A 7 -39.86 2.58 -13.83
CA PRO A 7 -38.56 2.89 -14.41
C PRO A 7 -37.65 1.65 -14.36
N THR A 8 -37.14 1.28 -15.53
CA THR A 8 -36.11 0.26 -15.72
C THR A 8 -34.88 0.64 -14.89
N GLY A 9 -34.40 -0.33 -14.09
CA GLY A 9 -33.56 -0.08 -12.91
C GLY A 9 -32.23 0.61 -13.19
N GLU A 10 -31.99 1.70 -12.47
CA GLU A 10 -30.72 2.43 -12.50
C GLU A 10 -29.54 1.57 -12.01
N PRO A 11 -28.33 1.75 -12.58
CA PRO A 11 -27.12 1.11 -12.09
C PRO A 11 -26.87 1.42 -10.61
N ARG A 12 -26.66 0.39 -9.80
CA ARG A 12 -26.46 0.55 -8.35
C ARG A 12 -24.99 0.42 -7.97
N PRO A 13 -24.46 1.28 -7.08
CA PRO A 13 -23.12 1.09 -6.55
C PRO A 13 -22.99 -0.27 -5.87
N ARG A 14 -21.99 -1.07 -6.26
CA ARG A 14 -21.78 -2.42 -5.70
C ARG A 14 -21.68 -2.42 -4.18
N ALA A 15 -21.02 -1.42 -3.60
CA ALA A 15 -20.88 -1.29 -2.16
C ALA A 15 -22.24 -1.13 -1.45
N MET A 16 -23.21 -0.47 -2.08
CA MET A 16 -24.56 -0.29 -1.55
C MET A 16 -25.36 -1.60 -1.59
N VAL A 17 -25.18 -2.40 -2.65
CA VAL A 17 -25.80 -3.73 -2.75
C VAL A 17 -25.26 -4.66 -1.64
N ILE A 18 -23.95 -4.67 -1.43
CA ILE A 18 -23.31 -5.44 -0.35
C ILE A 18 -23.82 -5.00 1.02
N ASP A 19 -23.86 -3.69 1.28
CA ASP A 19 -24.31 -3.15 2.57
C ASP A 19 -25.77 -3.54 2.87
N ARG A 20 -26.67 -3.39 1.89
CA ARG A 20 -28.08 -3.79 2.02
C ARG A 20 -28.23 -5.29 2.25
N ALA A 21 -27.66 -6.12 1.37
CA ALA A 21 -27.75 -7.57 1.48
C ALA A 21 -27.23 -8.09 2.82
N TRP A 22 -26.14 -7.48 3.32
CA TRP A 22 -25.55 -7.81 4.62
C TRP A 22 -26.48 -7.48 5.79
N ARG A 23 -27.12 -6.32 5.78
CA ARG A 23 -28.06 -5.89 6.83
C ARG A 23 -29.28 -6.79 6.89
N ASP A 24 -29.75 -7.23 5.72
CA ASP A 24 -30.92 -8.09 5.60
C ASP A 24 -30.67 -9.54 6.07
N LEU A 25 -29.42 -9.93 6.35
CA LEU A 25 -29.11 -11.23 6.97
C LEU A 25 -29.58 -11.34 8.42
N GLY A 26 -29.81 -10.21 9.10
CA GLY A 26 -30.29 -10.18 10.48
C GLY A 26 -29.19 -10.40 11.54
N PRO A 27 -29.55 -10.90 12.74
CA PRO A 27 -28.64 -10.97 13.89
C PRO A 27 -27.56 -12.05 13.74
N GLY A 28 -26.48 -11.93 14.53
CA GLY A 28 -25.42 -12.94 14.62
C GLY A 28 -24.11 -12.55 13.92
N LEU A 29 -24.08 -11.40 13.24
CA LEU A 29 -22.92 -10.90 12.49
C LEU A 29 -22.12 -9.83 13.24
N GLN A 30 -22.41 -9.57 14.52
CA GLN A 30 -21.86 -8.43 15.27
C GLN A 30 -20.33 -8.38 15.26
N ALA A 31 -19.65 -9.53 15.29
CA ALA A 31 -18.19 -9.60 15.28
C ALA A 31 -17.56 -9.23 13.92
N LEU A 32 -18.37 -9.20 12.85
CA LEU A 32 -17.99 -8.88 11.47
C LEU A 32 -18.63 -7.57 10.96
N SER A 33 -19.40 -6.88 11.81
CA SER A 33 -20.13 -5.64 11.50
C SER A 33 -19.57 -4.44 12.29
N GLY A 34 -19.71 -3.25 11.73
CA GLY A 34 -19.48 -1.99 12.45
C GLY A 34 -20.65 -1.62 13.37
N PRO A 35 -20.54 -0.53 14.17
CA PRO A 35 -21.58 -0.11 15.10
C PRO A 35 -22.95 0.12 14.46
N GLY A 36 -22.96 0.57 13.20
CA GLY A 36 -24.19 0.79 12.44
C GLY A 36 -24.74 -0.45 11.72
N GLY A 37 -24.24 -1.66 11.97
CA GLY A 37 -24.71 -2.91 11.35
C GLY A 37 -24.19 -3.21 9.93
N ALA A 38 -23.52 -2.25 9.29
CA ALA A 38 -22.80 -2.45 8.03
C ALA A 38 -21.65 -3.45 8.20
N PRO A 39 -21.26 -4.21 7.15
CA PRO A 39 -20.06 -5.04 7.20
C PRO A 39 -18.81 -4.17 7.42
N LEU A 40 -17.86 -4.67 8.20
CA LEU A 40 -16.56 -4.01 8.31
C LEU A 40 -15.85 -4.00 6.95
N THR A 41 -15.00 -2.99 6.71
CA THR A 41 -14.19 -2.94 5.47
C THR A 41 -13.36 -4.21 5.27
N ARG A 42 -12.80 -4.78 6.36
CA ARG A 42 -12.07 -6.05 6.30
C ARG A 42 -12.98 -7.25 6.06
N THR A 43 -14.21 -7.26 6.57
CA THR A 43 -15.20 -8.30 6.26
C THR A 43 -15.46 -8.34 4.75
N VAL A 44 -15.63 -7.18 4.13
CA VAL A 44 -15.80 -7.11 2.66
C VAL A 44 -14.54 -7.59 1.93
N LYS A 45 -13.36 -7.11 2.33
CA LYS A 45 -12.08 -7.41 1.65
C LYS A 45 -11.58 -8.84 1.83
N LEU A 46 -11.80 -9.46 2.98
CA LEU A 46 -11.21 -10.74 3.36
C LEU A 46 -12.20 -11.90 3.29
N ILE A 47 -13.51 -11.63 3.36
CA ILE A 47 -14.56 -12.67 3.34
C ILE A 47 -15.48 -12.46 2.12
N VAL A 48 -16.26 -11.38 2.09
CA VAL A 48 -17.35 -11.24 1.11
C VAL A 48 -16.83 -11.29 -0.32
N LEU A 49 -15.87 -10.43 -0.67
CA LEU A 49 -15.33 -10.43 -2.03
C LEU A 49 -14.57 -11.73 -2.36
N PRO A 50 -13.53 -12.14 -1.61
CA PRO A 50 -12.71 -13.28 -2.03
C PRO A 50 -13.37 -14.65 -1.86
N LEU A 51 -14.32 -14.83 -0.92
CA LEU A 51 -14.84 -16.16 -0.55
C LEU A 51 -16.31 -16.37 -0.92
N VAL A 52 -17.12 -15.30 -0.92
CA VAL A 52 -18.54 -15.36 -1.31
C VAL A 52 -18.71 -15.00 -2.79
N VAL A 53 -18.34 -13.77 -3.17
CA VAL A 53 -18.56 -13.23 -4.53
C VAL A 53 -17.60 -13.87 -5.54
N ARG A 54 -16.33 -14.02 -5.15
CA ARG A 54 -15.22 -14.52 -5.98
C ARG A 54 -15.12 -13.80 -7.34
N PRO A 55 -14.78 -12.50 -7.40
CA PRO A 55 -14.73 -11.72 -8.64
C PRO A 55 -13.87 -12.31 -9.76
N ALA A 56 -12.86 -13.13 -9.45
CA ALA A 56 -12.09 -13.83 -10.47
C ALA A 56 -12.92 -14.86 -11.27
N LEU A 57 -13.95 -15.42 -10.64
CA LEU A 57 -14.91 -16.35 -11.26
C LEU A 57 -16.19 -15.64 -11.74
N CYS A 58 -16.46 -14.45 -11.21
CA CYS A 58 -17.64 -13.63 -11.52
C CYS A 58 -17.20 -12.19 -11.90
N PRO A 59 -16.48 -11.99 -13.02
CA PRO A 59 -15.92 -10.70 -13.40
C PRO A 59 -16.99 -9.61 -13.61
N GLU A 60 -18.20 -9.98 -13.99
CA GLU A 60 -19.37 -9.10 -14.11
C GLU A 60 -19.81 -8.50 -12.76
N LEU A 61 -19.50 -9.17 -11.64
CA LEU A 61 -19.74 -8.65 -10.28
C LEU A 61 -18.55 -7.83 -9.75
N ALA A 62 -17.46 -7.73 -10.53
CA ALA A 62 -16.24 -7.05 -10.13
C ALA A 62 -16.31 -5.52 -10.33
N VAL A 63 -17.25 -5.03 -11.13
CA VAL A 63 -17.41 -3.61 -11.49
C VAL A 63 -17.95 -2.76 -10.33
N ASP A 64 -17.74 -1.44 -10.41
CA ASP A 64 -18.15 -0.50 -9.36
C ASP A 64 -19.67 -0.22 -9.36
N PHE A 65 -20.30 -0.29 -10.54
CA PHE A 65 -21.74 -0.08 -10.74
C PHE A 65 -22.34 -1.30 -11.42
N LEU A 66 -23.34 -1.89 -10.78
CA LEU A 66 -24.01 -3.11 -11.23
C LEU A 66 -25.32 -2.77 -11.92
N GLY A 67 -25.60 -3.45 -13.02
CA GLY A 67 -26.95 -3.47 -13.58
C GLY A 67 -27.94 -4.19 -12.65
N PRO A 68 -29.25 -4.11 -12.93
CA PRO A 68 -30.26 -4.71 -12.07
C PRO A 68 -30.08 -6.22 -11.86
N ALA A 69 -29.70 -6.96 -12.91
CA ALA A 69 -29.52 -8.41 -12.85
C ALA A 69 -28.29 -8.78 -12.01
N GLU A 70 -27.16 -8.09 -12.21
CA GLU A 70 -25.93 -8.32 -11.45
C GLU A 70 -26.11 -7.92 -9.98
N ALA A 71 -26.86 -6.86 -9.70
CA ALA A 71 -27.20 -6.44 -8.34
C ALA A 71 -28.06 -7.49 -7.62
N ALA A 72 -29.07 -8.06 -8.29
CA ALA A 72 -29.90 -9.12 -7.73
C ALA A 72 -29.08 -10.40 -7.48
N ARG A 73 -28.20 -10.78 -8.42
CA ARG A 73 -27.30 -11.93 -8.26
C ARG A 73 -26.35 -11.75 -7.08
N LEU A 74 -25.78 -10.56 -6.91
CA LEU A 74 -24.89 -10.26 -5.78
C LEU A 74 -25.62 -10.33 -4.44
N ASP A 75 -26.84 -9.77 -4.36
CA ASP A 75 -27.68 -9.86 -3.16
C ASP A 75 -28.00 -11.33 -2.80
N ALA A 76 -28.40 -12.14 -3.79
CA ALA A 76 -28.68 -13.56 -3.60
C ALA A 76 -27.47 -14.34 -3.07
N LEU A 77 -26.28 -14.16 -3.65
CA LEU A 77 -25.05 -14.83 -3.19
C LEU A 77 -24.73 -14.55 -1.72
N ILE A 78 -24.97 -13.31 -1.27
CA ILE A 78 -24.75 -12.92 0.13
C ILE A 78 -25.80 -13.57 1.03
N ARG A 79 -27.08 -13.54 0.64
CA ARG A 79 -28.18 -14.18 1.40
C ARG A 79 -27.99 -15.67 1.56
N GLU A 80 -27.66 -16.37 0.47
CA GLU A 80 -27.39 -17.81 0.46
C GLU A 80 -26.20 -18.18 1.37
N SER A 81 -25.26 -17.24 1.56
CA SER A 81 -24.12 -17.43 2.46
C SER A 81 -24.42 -17.08 3.93
N GLY A 82 -25.63 -16.63 4.26
CA GLY A 82 -26.01 -16.08 5.57
C GLY A 82 -25.64 -16.98 6.75
N THR A 83 -26.10 -18.23 6.77
CA THR A 83 -25.82 -19.18 7.87
C THR A 83 -24.33 -19.40 8.09
N ARG A 84 -23.56 -19.48 7.00
CA ARG A 84 -22.10 -19.65 7.04
C ARG A 84 -21.41 -18.37 7.53
N LEU A 85 -21.90 -17.19 7.17
CA LEU A 85 -21.39 -15.92 7.68
C LEU A 85 -21.65 -15.75 9.18
N VAL A 86 -22.81 -16.20 9.68
CA VAL A 86 -23.13 -16.23 11.12
C VAL A 86 -22.19 -17.20 11.86
N ALA A 87 -22.02 -18.42 11.34
CA ALA A 87 -21.05 -19.37 11.90
C ALA A 87 -19.61 -18.81 11.89
N THR A 88 -19.23 -18.08 10.84
CA THR A 88 -17.93 -17.40 10.74
C THR A 88 -17.75 -16.38 11.86
N ALA A 89 -18.78 -15.59 12.17
CA ALA A 89 -18.74 -14.61 13.27
C ALA A 89 -18.63 -15.29 14.66
N GLN A 90 -19.29 -16.44 14.84
CA GLN A 90 -19.19 -17.25 16.06
C GLN A 90 -17.78 -17.83 16.24
N TRP A 91 -17.20 -18.44 15.20
CA TRP A 91 -15.81 -18.91 15.21
C TRP A 91 -14.83 -17.78 15.52
N PHE A 92 -15.01 -16.59 14.94
CA PHE A 92 -14.13 -15.45 15.21
C PHE A 92 -14.17 -15.01 16.68
N THR A 93 -15.34 -15.10 17.31
CA THR A 93 -15.48 -14.82 18.75
C THR A 93 -14.71 -15.84 19.60
N LEU A 94 -14.78 -17.13 19.26
CA LEU A 94 -14.02 -18.18 19.93
C LEU A 94 -12.51 -18.04 19.72
N LEU A 95 -12.05 -17.79 18.51
CA LEU A 95 -10.62 -17.58 18.23
C LEU A 95 -10.07 -16.37 18.98
N LYS A 96 -10.86 -15.28 19.12
CA LYS A 96 -10.46 -14.14 19.98
C LYS A 96 -10.33 -14.53 21.45
N LYS A 97 -11.21 -15.39 21.97
CA LYS A 97 -11.14 -15.89 23.35
C LYS A 97 -9.89 -16.77 23.54
N ALA A 98 -9.67 -17.73 22.65
CA ALA A 98 -8.48 -18.59 22.67
C ALA A 98 -7.18 -17.78 22.56
N ARG A 99 -7.13 -16.80 21.66
CA ARG A 99 -6.00 -15.86 21.52
C ARG A 99 -5.66 -15.12 22.80
N ARG A 100 -6.68 -14.61 23.51
CA ARG A 100 -6.48 -13.94 24.80
C ARG A 100 -5.95 -14.90 25.86
N ALA A 101 -6.50 -16.11 25.92
CA ALA A 101 -6.05 -17.14 26.86
C ALA A 101 -4.60 -17.59 26.62
N LEU A 102 -4.15 -17.57 25.36
CA LEU A 102 -2.78 -17.87 24.95
C LEU A 102 -1.82 -16.67 25.05
N GLY A 103 -2.30 -15.48 25.43
CA GLY A 103 -1.47 -14.27 25.50
C GLY A 103 -0.94 -13.78 24.15
N VAL A 104 -1.52 -14.21 23.03
CA VAL A 104 -1.04 -13.84 21.70
C VAL A 104 -1.44 -12.38 21.37
N VAL A 105 -0.45 -11.49 21.33
CA VAL A 105 -0.64 -10.07 21.04
C VAL A 105 -0.28 -9.67 19.60
N ALA A 106 0.49 -10.50 18.89
CA ALA A 106 1.03 -10.16 17.56
C ALA A 106 -0.02 -10.23 16.42
N GLY A 107 -0.06 -9.20 15.57
CA GLY A 107 -0.89 -9.13 14.37
C GLY A 107 -2.36 -8.74 14.60
N ASN A 108 -3.02 -8.22 13.55
CA ASN A 108 -4.43 -7.83 13.61
C ASN A 108 -5.32 -9.09 13.56
N PRO A 109 -6.22 -9.32 14.54
CA PRO A 109 -7.06 -10.51 14.56
C PRO A 109 -7.93 -10.70 13.31
N GLN A 110 -8.40 -9.63 12.68
CA GLN A 110 -9.23 -9.73 11.49
C GLN A 110 -8.42 -10.25 10.30
N ASP A 111 -7.21 -9.72 10.12
CA ASP A 111 -6.31 -10.13 9.04
C ASP A 111 -5.83 -11.59 9.22
N LEU A 112 -5.65 -12.04 10.47
CA LEU A 112 -5.20 -13.40 10.79
C LEU A 112 -6.30 -14.46 10.72
N TYR A 113 -7.51 -14.14 11.21
CA TYR A 113 -8.50 -15.17 11.49
C TYR A 113 -9.74 -15.13 10.61
N PHE A 114 -10.05 -14.04 9.89
CA PHE A 114 -11.30 -13.97 9.13
C PHE A 114 -11.46 -15.10 8.11
N GLN A 115 -10.43 -15.39 7.32
CA GLN A 115 -10.48 -16.46 6.33
C GLN A 115 -10.50 -17.83 6.99
N ARG A 116 -9.68 -18.05 8.04
CA ARG A 116 -9.71 -19.28 8.83
C ARG A 116 -11.08 -19.54 9.47
N CYS A 117 -11.75 -18.51 9.97
CA CYS A 117 -13.09 -18.64 10.54
C CYS A 117 -14.11 -19.04 9.46
N PHE A 118 -13.97 -18.53 8.23
CA PHE A 118 -14.84 -18.92 7.12
C PHE A 118 -14.57 -20.38 6.68
N GLU A 119 -13.30 -20.81 6.68
CA GLU A 119 -12.92 -22.21 6.46
C GLU A 119 -13.53 -23.13 7.52
N LEU A 120 -13.40 -22.76 8.80
CA LEU A 120 -14.00 -23.50 9.93
C LEU A 120 -15.52 -23.54 9.80
N ALA A 121 -16.18 -22.42 9.50
CA ALA A 121 -17.62 -22.38 9.27
C ALA A 121 -18.06 -23.23 8.08
N THR A 122 -17.24 -23.31 7.03
CA THR A 122 -17.51 -24.15 5.86
C THR A 122 -17.35 -25.63 6.18
N ARG A 123 -16.35 -26.00 6.97
CA ARG A 123 -16.06 -27.41 7.32
C ARG A 123 -16.96 -27.93 8.45
N HIS A 124 -17.24 -27.11 9.45
CA HIS A 124 -17.86 -27.53 10.72
C HIS A 124 -19.22 -26.88 10.99
N GLY A 125 -19.64 -25.90 10.20
CA GLY A 125 -20.81 -25.10 10.52
C GLY A 125 -20.59 -24.23 11.77
N ALA A 126 -21.64 -24.03 12.57
CA ALA A 126 -21.56 -23.32 13.83
C ALA A 126 -20.66 -24.07 14.83
N PRO A 127 -19.90 -23.37 15.69
CA PRO A 127 -19.13 -24.01 16.75
C PRO A 127 -19.99 -24.92 17.62
N SER A 128 -19.53 -26.16 17.84
CA SER A 128 -20.19 -27.19 18.64
C SER A 128 -19.24 -27.76 19.70
N ALA A 129 -19.59 -28.90 20.31
CA ALA A 129 -18.73 -29.54 21.30
C ALA A 129 -17.31 -29.77 20.76
N GLY A 130 -16.29 -29.40 21.54
CA GLY A 130 -14.88 -29.47 21.12
C GLY A 130 -14.36 -28.27 20.32
N ALA A 131 -15.21 -27.29 19.98
CA ALA A 131 -14.80 -26.10 19.23
C ALA A 131 -13.72 -25.27 19.93
N ASP A 132 -13.66 -25.27 21.27
CA ASP A 132 -12.61 -24.57 22.02
C ASP A 132 -11.22 -25.15 21.75
N ALA A 133 -11.11 -26.48 21.65
CA ALA A 133 -9.85 -27.15 21.32
C ALA A 133 -9.42 -26.86 19.88
N VAL A 134 -10.37 -26.87 18.94
CA VAL A 134 -10.12 -26.50 17.54
C VAL A 134 -9.67 -25.03 17.44
N ALA A 135 -10.37 -24.12 18.13
CA ALA A 135 -10.02 -22.70 18.15
C ALA A 135 -8.62 -22.47 18.74
N ARG A 136 -8.27 -23.18 19.82
CA ARG A 136 -6.94 -23.12 20.42
C ARG A 136 -5.87 -23.59 19.44
N ALA A 137 -6.04 -24.76 18.84
CA ALA A 137 -5.09 -25.32 17.88
C ALA A 137 -4.88 -24.39 16.66
N VAL A 138 -5.94 -23.78 16.14
CA VAL A 138 -5.83 -22.81 15.04
C VAL A 138 -5.08 -21.54 15.47
N VAL A 139 -5.26 -21.06 16.70
CA VAL A 139 -4.52 -19.89 17.18
C VAL A 139 -3.04 -20.22 17.39
N GLU A 140 -2.72 -21.40 17.91
CA GLU A 140 -1.34 -21.89 18.06
C GLU A 140 -0.68 -22.03 16.68
N ASP A 141 -1.32 -22.70 15.72
CA ASP A 141 -0.85 -22.82 14.33
C ASP A 141 -0.56 -21.46 13.69
N VAL A 142 -1.48 -20.49 13.82
CA VAL A 142 -1.30 -19.14 13.27
C VAL A 142 -0.19 -18.36 14.00
N ALA A 143 0.01 -18.59 15.30
CA ALA A 143 1.09 -17.98 16.06
C ALA A 143 2.46 -18.55 15.65
N ASP A 144 2.53 -19.87 15.44
CA ASP A 144 3.76 -20.61 15.12
C ASP A 144 4.14 -20.50 13.63
N ALA A 145 3.17 -20.23 12.74
CA ALA A 145 3.40 -20.03 11.31
C ALA A 145 4.47 -18.95 11.00
N GLY A 146 4.73 -18.04 11.93
CA GLY A 146 5.79 -17.05 11.78
C GLY A 146 7.21 -17.59 11.91
N GLY A 147 7.41 -18.83 12.37
CA GLY A 147 8.72 -19.44 12.59
C GLY A 147 9.63 -18.58 13.48
N GLY A 148 9.08 -17.94 14.51
CA GLY A 148 9.81 -17.01 15.38
C GLY A 148 10.10 -15.62 14.80
N ARG A 149 9.70 -15.32 13.56
CA ARG A 149 9.93 -14.01 12.90
C ARG A 149 8.75 -13.08 13.14
N THR A 150 8.61 -12.67 14.39
CA THR A 150 7.55 -11.75 14.83
C THR A 150 8.15 -10.40 15.24
N VAL A 151 7.32 -9.35 15.25
CA VAL A 151 7.74 -8.03 15.74
C VAL A 151 8.15 -8.11 17.22
N GLU A 152 7.49 -8.94 18.01
CA GLU A 152 7.84 -9.13 19.42
C GLU A 152 9.20 -9.83 19.57
N ALA A 153 9.47 -10.86 18.77
CA ALA A 153 10.77 -11.51 18.74
C ALA A 153 11.87 -10.51 18.32
N LEU A 154 11.62 -9.66 17.32
CA LEU A 154 12.54 -8.58 16.92
C LEU A 154 12.82 -7.62 18.08
N LYS A 155 11.77 -7.18 18.78
CA LYS A 155 11.89 -6.31 19.95
C LYS A 155 12.74 -6.95 21.04
N ASN A 156 12.46 -8.21 21.39
CA ASN A 156 13.23 -8.94 22.38
C ASN A 156 14.67 -9.16 21.94
N HIS A 157 14.89 -9.42 20.64
CA HIS A 157 16.22 -9.59 20.08
C HIS A 157 17.06 -8.32 20.16
N LEU A 158 16.45 -7.14 19.94
CA LEU A 158 17.13 -5.84 19.97
C LEU A 158 17.17 -5.19 21.36
N ALA A 159 16.41 -5.71 22.35
CA ALA A 159 16.42 -5.22 23.73
C ALA A 159 17.68 -5.61 24.52
N ASP A 160 18.42 -6.62 24.06
CA ASP A 160 19.71 -7.02 24.64
C ASP A 160 20.75 -5.90 24.45
N ALA A 161 21.20 -5.31 25.58
CA ALA A 161 22.10 -4.15 25.57
C ALA A 161 23.47 -4.46 24.93
N VAL A 162 24.01 -5.66 25.13
CA VAL A 162 25.30 -6.07 24.55
C VAL A 162 25.17 -6.19 23.04
N ARG A 163 24.07 -6.80 22.58
CA ARG A 163 23.78 -6.93 21.15
C ARG A 163 23.50 -5.58 20.50
N HIS A 164 22.73 -4.71 21.16
CA HIS A 164 22.45 -3.36 20.66
C HIS A 164 23.75 -2.56 20.48
N ALA A 165 24.64 -2.55 21.48
CA ALA A 165 25.92 -1.86 21.39
C ALA A 165 26.84 -2.45 20.29
N ARG A 166 26.75 -3.76 20.02
CA ARG A 166 27.46 -4.38 18.90
C ARG A 166 26.92 -3.89 17.56
N LEU A 167 25.60 -3.90 17.38
CA LEU A 167 24.95 -3.45 16.15
C LEU A 167 25.22 -1.96 15.87
N ASP A 168 25.21 -1.10 16.90
CA ASP A 168 25.58 0.30 16.75
C ASP A 168 27.01 0.45 16.20
N ARG A 169 27.98 -0.29 16.76
CA ARG A 169 29.36 -0.28 16.24
C ARG A 169 29.46 -0.79 14.81
N GLU A 170 28.76 -1.86 14.47
CA GLU A 170 28.72 -2.40 13.11
C GLU A 170 28.13 -1.39 12.12
N LEU A 171 27.06 -0.70 12.50
CA LEU A 171 26.43 0.36 11.71
C LEU A 171 27.39 1.53 11.48
N THR A 172 28.01 2.05 12.53
CA THR A 172 28.98 3.15 12.44
C THR A 172 30.13 2.77 11.51
N ALA A 173 30.75 1.61 11.71
CA ALA A 173 31.86 1.14 10.87
C ALA A 173 31.44 0.97 9.40
N ALA A 174 30.28 0.35 9.14
CA ALA A 174 29.77 0.17 7.79
C ALA A 174 29.45 1.52 7.12
N TRP A 175 28.90 2.47 7.88
CA TRP A 175 28.55 3.80 7.38
C TRP A 175 29.78 4.65 7.03
N GLU A 176 30.83 4.56 7.84
CA GLU A 176 32.11 5.25 7.62
C GLU A 176 32.91 4.66 6.46
N SER A 177 32.80 3.34 6.22
CA SER A 177 33.50 2.67 5.12
C SER A 177 32.95 2.95 3.71
N ARG A 178 31.89 3.77 3.60
CA ARG A 178 31.23 4.02 2.32
C ARG A 178 32.14 4.83 1.40
N ARG A 179 32.29 4.34 0.17
CA ARG A 179 33.01 5.06 -0.89
C ARG A 179 32.17 6.23 -1.40
N THR A 180 32.77 7.40 -1.53
CA THR A 180 32.17 8.55 -2.22
C THR A 180 32.48 8.51 -3.71
N VAL A 181 31.58 9.05 -4.54
CA VAL A 181 31.75 9.10 -6.00
C VAL A 181 31.45 10.53 -6.48
N PRO A 182 32.24 11.07 -7.44
CA PRO A 182 31.94 12.34 -8.09
C PRO A 182 30.55 12.37 -8.77
N ALA A 183 29.89 13.53 -8.76
CA ALA A 183 28.55 13.69 -9.36
C ALA A 183 28.55 13.49 -10.88
N ALA A 184 29.67 13.81 -11.55
CA ALA A 184 29.82 13.73 -13.00
C ALA A 184 29.62 12.30 -13.54
N ASP A 185 29.94 11.29 -12.73
CA ASP A 185 29.88 9.89 -13.12
C ASP A 185 28.44 9.36 -13.18
N VAL A 186 27.46 10.15 -12.72
CA VAL A 186 26.05 9.75 -12.69
C VAL A 186 25.32 10.06 -14.00
N ALA A 187 25.88 10.91 -14.86
CA ALA A 187 25.25 11.33 -16.11
C ALA A 187 24.96 10.15 -17.04
N GLU A 188 25.88 9.18 -17.12
CA GLU A 188 25.70 7.96 -17.88
C GLU A 188 24.54 7.11 -17.34
N ALA A 189 24.48 6.90 -16.02
CA ALA A 189 23.40 6.15 -15.38
C ALA A 189 22.02 6.76 -15.69
N VAL A 190 21.93 8.09 -15.67
CA VAL A 190 20.69 8.83 -15.98
C VAL A 190 20.33 8.72 -17.46
N ALA A 191 21.31 8.81 -18.37
CA ALA A 191 21.09 8.64 -19.81
C ALA A 191 20.61 7.23 -20.15
N ARG A 192 21.28 6.21 -19.61
CA ARG A 192 20.88 4.79 -19.77
C ARG A 192 19.51 4.52 -19.18
N ALA A 193 19.18 5.10 -18.02
CA ALA A 193 17.85 5.00 -17.45
C ALA A 193 16.77 5.58 -18.40
N ALA A 194 17.06 6.70 -19.08
CA ALA A 194 16.15 7.28 -20.06
C ALA A 194 15.96 6.39 -21.30
N GLU A 195 17.03 5.76 -21.79
CA GLU A 195 17.01 4.76 -22.87
C GLU A 195 16.10 3.57 -22.50
N VAL A 196 16.32 2.97 -21.33
CA VAL A 196 15.53 1.86 -20.80
C VAL A 196 14.05 2.24 -20.66
N LEU A 197 13.75 3.41 -20.09
CA LEU A 197 12.38 3.91 -19.99
C LEU A 197 11.76 4.26 -21.35
N GLY A 198 12.58 4.44 -22.39
CA GLY A 198 12.17 4.72 -23.76
C GLY A 198 11.46 3.54 -24.43
N VAL A 199 11.80 2.31 -24.05
CA VAL A 199 11.19 1.07 -24.57
C VAL A 199 10.12 0.49 -23.64
N CYS A 200 10.01 0.99 -22.41
CA CYS A 200 8.97 0.60 -21.46
C CYS A 200 7.59 1.18 -21.81
N GLY A 201 6.54 0.38 -21.63
CA GLY A 201 5.14 0.84 -21.77
C GLY A 201 4.61 0.95 -23.20
N ALA A 202 5.39 0.55 -24.21
CA ALA A 202 4.94 0.40 -25.60
C ALA A 202 4.17 -0.94 -25.82
N PRO A 203 3.16 -0.99 -26.71
CA PRO A 203 2.52 -2.25 -27.11
C PRO A 203 3.53 -3.21 -27.77
N GLY A 204 3.52 -4.50 -27.41
CA GLY A 204 4.44 -5.50 -27.98
C GLY A 204 5.72 -5.80 -27.17
N GLN A 205 5.71 -5.46 -25.87
CA GLN A 205 6.74 -5.65 -24.83
C GLN A 205 8.08 -6.30 -25.23
N ALA A 206 9.15 -5.51 -25.17
CA ALA A 206 10.51 -6.02 -25.08
C ALA A 206 10.68 -6.75 -23.73
N VAL A 207 10.68 -8.08 -23.77
CA VAL A 207 10.91 -8.98 -22.63
C VAL A 207 12.32 -8.77 -22.04
N SER A 208 13.25 -8.30 -22.87
CA SER A 208 14.64 -8.03 -22.51
C SER A 208 15.12 -6.72 -23.15
N SER A 209 15.94 -5.95 -22.42
CA SER A 209 16.66 -4.79 -22.95
C SER A 209 18.13 -4.95 -22.58
N PRO A 210 19.05 -5.04 -23.55
CA PRO A 210 20.48 -5.07 -23.28
C PRO A 210 20.95 -3.89 -22.43
N ALA A 211 20.30 -2.72 -22.57
CA ALA A 211 20.61 -1.54 -21.76
C ALA A 211 20.27 -1.75 -20.27
N TYR A 212 19.20 -2.47 -19.94
CA TYR A 212 18.88 -2.81 -18.54
C TYR A 212 19.94 -3.74 -17.95
N THR A 213 20.29 -4.81 -18.66
CA THR A 213 21.31 -5.77 -18.22
C THR A 213 22.66 -5.08 -18.04
N SER A 214 23.07 -4.26 -19.01
CA SER A 214 24.30 -3.47 -18.95
C SER A 214 24.31 -2.51 -17.76
N MET A 215 23.17 -1.90 -17.41
CA MET A 215 23.08 -1.06 -16.21
C MET A 215 23.39 -1.83 -14.93
N VAL A 216 22.87 -3.06 -14.81
CA VAL A 216 23.08 -3.94 -13.66
C VAL A 216 24.52 -4.45 -13.60
N GLU A 217 25.06 -4.93 -14.72
CA GLU A 217 26.44 -5.45 -14.81
C GLU A 217 27.49 -4.38 -14.50
N ALA A 218 27.26 -3.13 -14.91
CA ALA A 218 28.15 -2.01 -14.62
C ALA A 218 27.85 -1.29 -13.29
N GLU A 219 27.02 -1.88 -12.42
CA GLU A 219 26.68 -1.35 -11.09
C GLU A 219 26.20 0.12 -11.06
N HIS A 220 25.42 0.52 -12.07
CA HIS A 220 24.97 1.91 -12.20
C HIS A 220 24.08 2.36 -11.03
N GLY A 221 23.31 1.45 -10.43
CA GLY A 221 22.50 1.73 -9.25
C GLY A 221 23.35 1.95 -8.00
N GLY A 222 24.38 1.14 -7.80
CA GLY A 222 25.39 1.32 -6.75
C GLY A 222 26.14 2.64 -6.89
N LEU A 223 26.59 2.96 -8.11
CA LEU A 223 27.24 4.23 -8.44
C LEU A 223 26.32 5.43 -8.14
N PHE A 224 25.11 5.40 -8.70
CA PHE A 224 24.11 6.44 -8.51
C PHE A 224 23.82 6.68 -7.02
N GLY A 225 23.62 5.60 -6.26
CA GLY A 225 23.32 5.68 -4.83
C GLY A 225 24.44 6.30 -4.00
N ARG A 226 25.70 6.02 -4.31
CA ARG A 226 26.85 6.65 -3.64
C ARG A 226 26.92 8.14 -3.93
N ALA A 227 26.72 8.53 -5.18
CA ALA A 227 26.68 9.95 -5.56
C ALA A 227 25.49 10.66 -4.89
N LEU A 228 24.31 10.04 -4.84
CA LEU A 228 23.14 10.60 -4.18
C LEU A 228 23.37 10.84 -2.67
N TRP A 229 24.25 10.07 -2.03
CA TRP A 229 24.64 10.28 -0.64
C TRP A 229 25.74 11.32 -0.44
N ALA A 230 26.40 11.76 -1.49
CA ALA A 230 27.44 12.78 -1.44
C ALA A 230 26.93 14.16 -1.89
N HIS A 231 25.88 14.22 -2.70
CA HIS A 231 25.44 15.44 -3.39
C HIS A 231 23.98 15.78 -3.09
N ALA A 232 23.73 17.03 -2.69
CA ALA A 232 22.41 17.51 -2.27
C ALA A 232 21.47 17.95 -3.43
N SER A 233 21.98 18.04 -4.67
CA SER A 233 21.20 18.51 -5.82
C SER A 233 21.76 18.01 -7.16
N GLY A 234 21.00 18.22 -8.25
CA GLY A 234 21.47 18.04 -9.64
C GLY A 234 21.51 16.61 -10.17
N VAL A 235 21.38 15.59 -9.31
CA VAL A 235 21.56 14.16 -9.68
C VAL A 235 20.52 13.67 -10.72
N TRP A 236 19.37 14.32 -10.82
CA TRP A 236 18.30 13.96 -11.77
C TRP A 236 18.19 14.88 -12.99
N GLY A 237 19.10 15.85 -13.14
CA GLY A 237 19.13 16.78 -14.28
C GLY A 237 18.08 17.91 -14.24
N GLY A 238 17.60 18.29 -13.05
CA GLY A 238 16.72 19.45 -12.81
C GLY A 238 17.07 20.16 -11.50
N ALA A 239 16.90 21.49 -11.46
CA ALA A 239 17.27 22.31 -10.29
C ALA A 239 16.19 22.32 -9.18
N ASP A 240 14.93 22.04 -9.54
CA ASP A 240 13.79 22.33 -8.66
C ASP A 240 13.30 21.11 -7.84
N GLN A 241 13.74 19.88 -8.16
CA GLN A 241 13.32 18.69 -7.41
C GLN A 241 14.29 18.34 -6.27
N PRO A 242 13.79 17.91 -5.10
CA PRO A 242 14.66 17.39 -4.03
C PRO A 242 15.46 16.18 -4.50
N ALA A 243 16.76 16.14 -4.21
CA ALA A 243 17.65 15.06 -4.67
C ALA A 243 17.12 13.66 -4.31
N HIS A 244 16.64 13.47 -3.08
CA HIS A 244 16.17 12.15 -2.63
C HIS A 244 14.72 11.83 -2.97
N LEU A 245 14.00 12.74 -3.64
CA LEU A 245 12.59 12.53 -4.03
C LEU A 245 11.74 11.97 -2.88
N GLY A 246 11.95 12.49 -1.66
CA GLY A 246 11.15 12.15 -0.48
C GLY A 246 11.54 10.85 0.21
N LEU A 247 12.65 10.22 -0.19
CA LEU A 247 13.24 9.07 0.49
C LEU A 247 13.93 9.45 1.81
N THR A 248 14.35 10.70 1.96
CA THR A 248 14.76 11.32 3.24
C THR A 248 14.20 12.74 3.30
N VAL A 249 14.05 13.27 4.52
CA VAL A 249 13.76 14.70 4.76
C VAL A 249 15.04 15.55 4.88
N ARG A 250 16.21 14.90 4.89
CA ARG A 250 17.52 15.54 5.04
C ARG A 250 18.14 15.82 3.67
N GLN A 251 19.12 16.72 3.64
CA GLN A 251 19.93 16.97 2.44
C GLN A 251 20.77 15.76 2.05
N VAL A 252 21.27 15.04 3.06
CA VAL A 252 21.96 13.76 2.95
C VAL A 252 21.45 12.86 4.08
N PRO A 253 21.17 11.56 3.86
CA PRO A 253 20.73 10.67 4.92
C PRO A 253 21.78 10.57 6.05
N ALA A 254 21.31 10.41 7.28
CA ALA A 254 22.18 10.16 8.43
C ALA A 254 22.53 8.68 8.54
N CYS A 255 23.55 8.35 9.34
CA CYS A 255 23.79 6.97 9.75
C CYS A 255 22.51 6.43 10.41
N PRO A 256 22.01 5.26 10.00
CA PRO A 256 20.84 4.66 10.63
C PRO A 256 21.17 4.24 12.07
N GLU A 257 20.16 4.26 12.92
CA GLU A 257 20.23 3.76 14.30
C GLU A 257 19.58 2.38 14.40
N VAL A 258 19.87 1.63 15.48
CA VAL A 258 19.21 0.33 15.73
C VAL A 258 17.70 0.52 15.98
N GLY A 259 17.31 1.52 16.77
CA GLY A 259 15.92 1.79 17.12
C GLY A 259 15.32 0.77 18.10
N ARG A 260 14.13 1.08 18.66
CA ARG A 260 13.48 0.28 19.72
C ARG A 260 12.03 -0.10 19.45
N SER A 261 11.33 0.68 18.64
CA SER A 261 9.91 0.52 18.37
C SER A 261 9.54 1.18 17.05
N ALA A 262 8.37 0.84 16.52
CA ALA A 262 7.83 1.45 15.31
C ALA A 262 6.30 1.54 15.38
N SER A 263 5.75 2.50 14.65
CA SER A 263 4.31 2.66 14.44
C SER A 263 4.04 3.02 12.99
N THR A 264 3.13 2.31 12.32
CA THR A 264 2.76 2.59 10.93
C THR A 264 2.23 4.01 10.71
N ALA A 265 1.76 4.69 11.77
CA ALA A 265 1.22 6.05 11.70
C ALA A 265 2.31 7.14 11.67
N THR A 266 3.49 6.87 12.22
CA THR A 266 4.56 7.87 12.42
C THR A 266 5.89 7.44 11.82
N LEU A 267 5.86 6.54 10.83
CA LEU A 267 7.09 6.05 10.21
C LEU A 267 7.83 7.17 9.46
N PRO A 268 9.14 7.34 9.69
CA PRO A 268 9.98 8.24 8.93
C PRO A 268 10.03 7.89 7.43
N ALA A 269 10.56 8.83 6.65
CA ALA A 269 10.91 8.58 5.26
C ALA A 269 11.89 7.39 5.16
N PRO A 270 11.84 6.57 4.09
CA PRO A 270 12.53 5.30 4.01
C PRO A 270 14.00 5.25 4.45
N LEU A 271 14.80 6.24 4.08
CA LEU A 271 16.23 6.31 4.39
C LEU A 271 16.53 6.92 5.77
N ASP A 272 15.51 7.48 6.44
CA ASP A 272 15.62 8.01 7.80
C ASP A 272 15.17 6.99 8.87
N ARG A 273 14.79 5.78 8.45
CA ARG A 273 14.30 4.72 9.34
C ARG A 273 15.45 4.01 10.04
N THR A 274 15.20 3.69 11.30
CA THR A 274 16.03 2.77 12.10
C THR A 274 15.98 1.34 11.56
N LEU A 275 16.92 0.48 11.99
CA LEU A 275 16.89 -0.96 11.69
C LEU A 275 15.57 -1.58 12.15
N PHE A 276 15.12 -1.25 13.37
CA PHE A 276 13.86 -1.73 13.91
C PHE A 276 12.69 -1.39 13.00
N GLU A 277 12.56 -0.14 12.56
CA GLU A 277 11.43 0.31 11.72
C GLU A 277 11.41 -0.34 10.33
N ARG A 278 12.59 -0.57 9.75
CA ARG A 278 12.74 -1.25 8.44
C ARG A 278 12.29 -2.70 8.54
N LEU A 279 12.75 -3.42 9.56
CA LEU A 279 12.39 -4.82 9.79
C LEU A 279 10.95 -4.97 10.30
N PHE A 280 10.46 -4.03 11.10
CA PHE A 280 9.08 -3.98 11.55
C PHE A 280 8.12 -4.02 10.36
N LEU A 281 8.36 -3.21 9.33
CA LEU A 281 7.51 -3.22 8.14
C LEU A 281 7.55 -4.54 7.38
N VAL A 282 8.73 -5.15 7.26
CA VAL A 282 8.87 -6.47 6.62
C VAL A 282 8.06 -7.51 7.38
N LEU A 283 8.27 -7.61 8.69
CA LEU A 283 7.57 -8.58 9.52
C LEU A 283 6.07 -8.29 9.58
N HIS A 284 5.67 -7.01 9.63
CA HIS A 284 4.27 -6.62 9.67
C HIS A 284 3.53 -6.96 8.38
N SER A 285 4.15 -6.74 7.22
CA SER A 285 3.51 -6.89 5.90
C SER A 285 3.69 -8.25 5.23
N SER A 286 4.67 -9.05 5.68
CA SER A 286 4.93 -10.38 5.08
C SER A 286 3.86 -11.37 5.52
N ALA A 287 3.19 -11.99 4.52
CA ALA A 287 2.23 -13.06 4.73
C ALA A 287 2.91 -14.42 4.98
N ARG A 288 4.07 -14.64 4.34
CA ARG A 288 4.90 -15.85 4.49
C ARG A 288 6.18 -15.51 5.23
N ARG A 289 6.08 -15.43 6.55
CA ARG A 289 7.22 -15.04 7.39
C ARG A 289 8.21 -16.19 7.56
N GLU A 290 7.73 -17.42 7.51
CA GLU A 290 8.51 -18.66 7.51
C GLU A 290 9.56 -18.71 6.39
N GLU A 291 9.29 -18.06 5.24
CA GLU A 291 10.22 -17.96 4.10
C GLU A 291 11.32 -16.91 4.31
N LEU A 292 11.22 -16.05 5.34
CA LEU A 292 12.24 -15.05 5.63
C LEU A 292 13.47 -15.70 6.28
N PRO A 293 14.67 -15.07 6.18
CA PRO A 293 15.82 -15.47 6.99
C PRO A 293 15.49 -15.53 8.48
N THR A 294 16.29 -16.27 9.26
CA THR A 294 16.12 -16.27 10.72
C THR A 294 16.26 -14.85 11.27
N LEU A 295 15.67 -14.57 12.43
CA LEU A 295 15.68 -13.22 12.97
C LEU A 295 17.11 -12.63 13.15
N PRO A 296 18.11 -13.37 13.67
CA PRO A 296 19.48 -12.87 13.73
C PRO A 296 20.09 -12.56 12.34
N GLU A 297 19.84 -13.43 11.36
CA GLU A 297 20.30 -13.20 9.97
C GLU A 297 19.60 -11.99 9.34
N LEU A 298 18.31 -11.81 9.61
CA LEU A 298 17.52 -10.68 9.13
C LEU A 298 18.11 -9.37 9.63
N VAL A 299 18.43 -9.30 10.93
CA VAL A 299 19.05 -8.12 11.57
C VAL A 299 20.45 -7.87 11.02
N GLY A 300 21.31 -8.89 10.95
CA GLY A 300 22.67 -8.75 10.43
C GLY A 300 22.70 -8.30 8.96
N ARG A 301 21.83 -8.85 8.11
CA ARG A 301 21.72 -8.42 6.71
C ARG A 301 21.15 -7.00 6.59
N GLU A 302 20.31 -6.56 7.53
CA GLU A 302 19.74 -5.22 7.48
C GLU A 302 20.75 -4.12 7.84
N VAL A 303 21.74 -4.41 8.70
CA VAL A 303 22.91 -3.54 8.92
C VAL A 303 23.62 -3.26 7.59
N GLY A 304 23.88 -4.32 6.81
CA GLY A 304 24.49 -4.17 5.49
C GLY A 304 23.61 -3.39 4.52
N ARG A 305 22.30 -3.67 4.46
CA ARG A 305 21.35 -2.95 3.58
C ARG A 305 21.21 -1.49 3.93
N SER A 306 21.13 -1.14 5.21
CA SER A 306 20.88 0.24 5.65
C SER A 306 22.06 1.16 5.34
N CYS A 307 23.28 0.63 5.33
CA CYS A 307 24.51 1.33 4.93
C CYS A 307 24.89 1.16 3.45
N ALA A 308 24.19 0.31 2.69
CA ALA A 308 24.44 0.10 1.26
C ALA A 308 23.72 1.16 0.38
N PRO A 309 24.27 1.53 -0.79
CA PRO A 309 23.70 2.57 -1.65
C PRO A 309 22.19 2.43 -1.86
N LEU A 310 21.45 3.54 -1.69
CA LEU A 310 19.98 3.60 -1.75
C LEU A 310 19.26 2.75 -0.69
N GLY A 311 19.97 2.25 0.32
CA GLY A 311 19.42 1.40 1.37
C GLY A 311 19.09 -0.02 0.89
N LEU A 312 19.71 -0.49 -0.19
CA LEU A 312 19.47 -1.79 -0.83
C LEU A 312 20.80 -2.50 -1.13
N HIS A 313 20.81 -3.82 -1.10
CA HIS A 313 21.99 -4.65 -1.37
C HIS A 313 22.08 -5.11 -2.83
N ASP A 314 20.97 -5.62 -3.37
CA ASP A 314 20.94 -6.15 -4.74
C ASP A 314 20.97 -5.04 -5.80
N GLU A 315 21.83 -5.21 -6.79
CA GLU A 315 22.10 -4.19 -7.80
C GLU A 315 20.93 -3.99 -8.76
N SER A 316 20.21 -5.06 -9.14
CA SER A 316 19.03 -4.95 -10.00
C SER A 316 17.92 -4.12 -9.34
N LEU A 317 17.82 -4.19 -8.01
CA LEU A 317 16.88 -3.39 -7.23
C LEU A 317 17.34 -1.93 -7.14
N ARG A 318 18.64 -1.67 -6.98
CA ARG A 318 19.19 -0.29 -7.02
C ARG A 318 18.99 0.35 -8.38
N VAL A 319 19.28 -0.35 -9.48
CA VAL A 319 19.00 0.12 -10.85
C VAL A 319 17.51 0.44 -11.00
N THR A 320 16.63 -0.38 -10.43
CA THR A 320 15.18 -0.11 -10.45
C THR A 320 14.80 1.17 -9.68
N VAL A 321 15.50 1.53 -8.59
CA VAL A 321 15.33 2.85 -7.95
C VAL A 321 15.75 3.97 -8.89
N VAL A 322 16.85 3.82 -9.64
CA VAL A 322 17.30 4.82 -10.62
C VAL A 322 16.25 5.02 -11.72
N LEU A 323 15.74 3.92 -12.30
CA LEU A 323 14.66 3.97 -13.28
C LEU A 323 13.40 4.63 -12.70
N GLY A 324 13.03 4.28 -11.47
CA GLY A 324 11.88 4.83 -10.78
C GLY A 324 12.03 6.32 -10.46
N GLY A 325 13.20 6.76 -10.01
CA GLY A 325 13.48 8.18 -9.79
C GLY A 325 13.42 8.98 -11.08
N ARG A 326 14.00 8.43 -12.16
CA ARG A 326 13.95 9.05 -13.48
C ARG A 326 12.54 9.16 -14.03
N LEU A 327 11.70 8.15 -13.80
CA LEU A 327 10.27 8.16 -14.12
C LEU A 327 9.51 9.18 -13.25
N ALA A 328 9.80 9.22 -11.95
CA ALA A 328 9.13 10.05 -10.96
C ALA A 328 9.27 11.55 -11.26
N VAL A 329 10.46 11.97 -11.70
CA VAL A 329 10.76 13.36 -12.07
C VAL A 329 9.94 13.84 -13.27
N GLY A 330 9.58 12.95 -14.20
CA GLY A 330 8.73 13.29 -15.34
C GLY A 330 7.24 13.00 -15.14
N LEU A 331 6.79 12.67 -13.93
CA LEU A 331 5.36 12.50 -13.65
C LEU A 331 4.66 13.86 -13.61
N ASP A 332 3.64 14.02 -14.46
CA ASP A 332 2.84 15.23 -14.59
C ASP A 332 1.35 14.86 -14.64
N PRO A 333 0.76 14.45 -13.50
CA PRO A 333 -0.66 14.09 -13.43
C PRO A 333 -1.58 15.26 -13.80
N LEU A 334 -1.17 16.50 -13.55
CA LEU A 334 -2.01 17.69 -13.77
C LEU A 334 -1.94 18.23 -15.21
N GLY A 335 -0.98 17.79 -16.02
CA GLY A 335 -0.84 18.24 -17.41
C GLY A 335 -0.34 19.69 -17.49
N THR A 336 0.54 20.09 -16.57
CA THR A 336 1.01 21.48 -16.42
C THR A 336 2.14 21.84 -17.38
N GLY A 337 2.76 20.85 -18.01
CA GLY A 337 3.72 21.05 -19.10
C GLY A 337 4.57 19.79 -19.37
N GLU A 338 4.89 19.52 -20.64
CA GLU A 338 5.85 18.47 -21.00
C GLU A 338 7.28 19.03 -20.97
N GLY A 339 7.87 19.07 -19.78
CA GLY A 339 9.30 19.35 -19.64
C GLY A 339 10.15 18.29 -20.37
N PRO A 340 11.42 18.58 -20.74
CA PRO A 340 12.30 17.66 -21.45
C PRO A 340 12.50 16.32 -20.72
N GLN A 341 12.28 16.29 -19.41
CA GLN A 341 12.42 15.10 -18.56
C GLN A 341 11.28 14.06 -18.76
N GLY A 342 10.09 14.44 -19.28
CA GLY A 342 8.90 13.58 -19.39
C GLY A 342 8.69 12.87 -20.73
N ARG A 343 9.74 12.70 -21.55
CA ARG A 343 9.60 12.33 -22.97
C ARG A 343 9.65 10.84 -23.30
N THR A 344 9.87 9.95 -22.32
CA THR A 344 10.00 8.51 -22.63
C THR A 344 8.64 7.85 -22.84
N ALA A 345 8.61 6.65 -23.43
CA ALA A 345 7.38 5.88 -23.59
C ALA A 345 6.73 5.54 -22.24
N ALA A 346 7.54 5.24 -21.22
CA ALA A 346 7.06 5.02 -19.86
C ALA A 346 6.31 6.23 -19.28
N HIS A 347 6.85 7.44 -19.45
CA HIS A 347 6.20 8.67 -19.00
C HIS A 347 4.85 8.86 -19.69
N ARG A 348 4.79 8.71 -21.02
CA ARG A 348 3.54 8.80 -21.79
C ARG A 348 2.51 7.78 -21.31
N ALA A 349 2.92 6.53 -21.11
CA ALA A 349 2.02 5.47 -20.65
C ALA A 349 1.42 5.78 -19.27
N VAL A 350 2.25 6.17 -18.30
CA VAL A 350 1.81 6.45 -16.93
C VAL A 350 1.00 7.75 -16.85
N ASN A 351 1.52 8.86 -17.40
CA ASN A 351 0.86 10.16 -17.32
C ASN A 351 -0.47 10.17 -18.08
N SER A 352 -0.56 9.53 -19.26
CA SER A 352 -1.83 9.48 -20.00
C SER A 352 -2.92 8.76 -19.20
N ARG A 353 -2.57 7.68 -18.48
CA ARG A 353 -3.49 6.98 -17.60
C ARG A 353 -3.89 7.85 -16.42
N TRP A 354 -2.93 8.46 -15.74
CA TRP A 354 -3.18 9.32 -14.57
C TRP A 354 -4.06 10.53 -14.92
N ARG A 355 -3.80 11.20 -16.05
CA ARG A 355 -4.59 12.37 -16.50
C ARG A 355 -6.04 12.02 -16.85
N ARG A 356 -6.33 10.76 -17.22
CA ARG A 356 -7.71 10.27 -17.47
C ARG A 356 -8.48 9.94 -16.19
N GLU A 357 -7.82 9.90 -15.04
CA GLU A 357 -8.48 9.55 -13.79
C GLU A 357 -9.43 10.65 -13.32
N ALA A 358 -10.67 10.29 -12.99
CA ALA A 358 -11.67 11.25 -12.56
C ALA A 358 -11.25 12.05 -11.31
N SER A 359 -10.52 11.41 -10.38
CA SER A 359 -9.96 12.09 -9.20
C SER A 359 -8.94 13.15 -9.58
N VAL A 360 -8.12 12.90 -10.61
CA VAL A 360 -7.12 13.85 -11.11
C VAL A 360 -7.78 14.97 -11.91
N LEU A 361 -8.75 14.65 -12.78
CA LEU A 361 -9.55 15.65 -13.50
C LEU A 361 -10.32 16.57 -12.54
N ARG A 362 -10.76 16.05 -11.38
CA ARG A 362 -11.33 16.85 -10.30
C ARG A 362 -10.28 17.76 -9.69
N ALA A 363 -9.14 17.23 -9.25
CA ALA A 363 -8.05 18.01 -8.68
C ALA A 363 -7.56 19.13 -9.63
N ARG A 364 -7.43 18.85 -10.92
CA ARG A 364 -7.07 19.84 -11.96
C ARG A 364 -8.07 20.99 -12.06
N ARG A 365 -9.37 20.72 -11.88
CA ARG A 365 -10.37 21.77 -11.81
C ARG A 365 -10.19 22.63 -10.56
N MET A 366 -9.86 22.03 -9.42
CA MET A 366 -9.56 22.76 -8.19
C MET A 366 -8.37 23.70 -8.35
N THR A 367 -7.34 23.32 -9.12
CA THR A 367 -6.17 24.18 -9.32
C THR A 367 -6.41 25.39 -10.25
N VAL A 368 -7.54 25.42 -10.97
CA VAL A 368 -7.89 26.49 -11.94
C VAL A 368 -9.07 27.33 -11.44
N SER A 369 -9.89 26.82 -10.53
CA SER A 369 -11.03 27.57 -9.95
C SER A 369 -10.55 28.69 -9.02
N PRO A 370 -11.07 29.93 -9.15
CA PRO A 370 -10.66 31.07 -8.31
C PRO A 370 -11.08 30.98 -6.84
N ARG A 371 -11.96 30.03 -6.48
CA ARG A 371 -12.31 29.64 -5.11
C ARG A 371 -12.52 28.13 -5.03
N PRO A 372 -11.46 27.32 -4.95
CA PRO A 372 -11.59 25.87 -4.93
C PRO A 372 -12.14 25.38 -3.59
N ASP A 373 -11.73 26.05 -2.51
CA ASP A 373 -12.12 25.83 -1.13
C ASP A 373 -11.65 27.09 -0.37
N PRO A 374 -12.52 28.01 0.07
CA PRO A 374 -12.09 29.32 0.61
C PRO A 374 -11.16 29.23 1.82
N GLU A 375 -11.12 28.07 2.50
CA GLU A 375 -10.37 27.83 3.73
C GLU A 375 -9.20 26.83 3.59
N GLY A 376 -8.89 26.33 2.38
CA GLY A 376 -7.77 25.39 2.18
C GLY A 376 -8.03 23.98 2.75
N GLY A 377 -9.19 23.39 2.45
CA GLY A 377 -9.62 22.09 2.99
C GLY A 377 -8.99 20.85 2.33
N ALA A 378 -9.53 19.68 2.68
CA ALA A 378 -8.95 18.37 2.36
C ALA A 378 -8.75 18.08 0.86
N LEU A 379 -9.53 18.72 -0.02
CA LEU A 379 -9.38 18.56 -1.47
C LEU A 379 -8.21 19.36 -2.04
N ASP A 380 -7.88 20.51 -1.47
CA ASP A 380 -6.71 21.31 -1.88
C ASP A 380 -5.41 20.60 -1.49
N ALA A 381 -5.34 20.05 -0.27
CA ALA A 381 -4.22 19.21 0.17
C ALA A 381 -3.98 18.02 -0.79
N LEU A 382 -5.05 17.38 -1.26
CA LEU A 382 -4.95 16.30 -2.25
C LEU A 382 -4.52 16.79 -3.64
N ALA A 383 -4.86 18.02 -4.03
CA ALA A 383 -4.35 18.62 -5.25
C ALA A 383 -2.86 18.98 -5.13
N GLN A 384 -2.42 19.44 -3.96
CA GLN A 384 -1.01 19.71 -3.67
C GLN A 384 -0.14 18.45 -3.73
N ASP A 385 -0.66 17.31 -3.24
CA ASP A 385 -0.01 16.00 -3.39
C ASP A 385 0.31 15.68 -4.87
N LEU A 386 -0.56 16.08 -5.82
CA LEU A 386 -0.35 15.83 -7.25
C LEU A 386 0.69 16.76 -7.89
N ARG A 387 1.11 17.83 -7.22
CA ARG A 387 2.24 18.66 -7.68
C ARG A 387 3.59 18.04 -7.35
N THR A 388 3.63 17.15 -6.35
CA THR A 388 4.84 16.42 -5.94
C THR A 388 4.63 14.90 -5.97
N PRO A 389 4.16 14.33 -7.10
CA PRO A 389 3.77 12.92 -7.17
C PRO A 389 4.95 11.97 -6.93
N TRP A 390 6.17 12.47 -7.16
CA TRP A 390 7.42 11.75 -6.93
C TRP A 390 7.55 11.26 -5.48
N ALA A 391 7.05 11.99 -4.48
CA ALA A 391 7.25 11.64 -3.08
C ALA A 391 6.53 10.34 -2.71
N ALA A 392 5.23 10.28 -3.02
CA ALA A 392 4.41 9.09 -2.78
C ALA A 392 4.88 7.91 -3.64
N TYR A 393 5.29 8.18 -4.89
CA TYR A 393 5.81 7.16 -5.80
C TYR A 393 7.10 6.53 -5.28
N MET A 394 8.11 7.34 -4.96
CA MET A 394 9.43 6.85 -4.55
C MET A 394 9.38 6.15 -3.20
N ARG A 395 8.64 6.68 -2.23
CA ARG A 395 8.45 6.01 -0.93
C ARG A 395 7.84 4.62 -1.09
N ARG A 396 6.83 4.48 -1.95
CA ARG A 396 6.16 3.19 -2.21
C ARG A 396 7.03 2.24 -3.04
N LEU A 397 7.79 2.77 -4.00
CA LEU A 397 8.77 2.00 -4.76
C LEU A 397 9.83 1.39 -3.83
N TRP A 398 10.44 2.22 -3.00
CA TRP A 398 11.48 1.79 -2.08
C TRP A 398 10.99 0.68 -1.14
N VAL A 399 9.80 0.83 -0.55
CA VAL A 399 9.22 -0.19 0.34
C VAL A 399 9.03 -1.54 -0.37
N ARG A 400 8.61 -1.53 -1.64
CA ARG A 400 8.46 -2.76 -2.41
C ARG A 400 9.81 -3.39 -2.75
N LEU A 401 10.80 -2.60 -3.11
CA LEU A 401 12.14 -3.08 -3.44
C LEU A 401 12.86 -3.60 -2.19
N HIS A 402 12.78 -2.90 -1.06
CA HIS A 402 13.31 -3.37 0.22
C HIS A 402 12.69 -4.71 0.64
N GLY A 403 11.37 -4.85 0.52
CA GLY A 403 10.70 -6.13 0.79
C GLY A 403 11.08 -7.25 -0.17
N ARG A 404 11.58 -6.96 -1.38
CA ARG A 404 12.15 -7.96 -2.30
C ARG A 404 13.59 -8.30 -1.92
N ASP A 405 14.39 -7.30 -1.61
CA ASP A 405 15.78 -7.42 -1.18
C ASP A 405 15.92 -8.31 0.07
N VAL A 406 15.04 -8.08 1.06
CA VAL A 406 15.01 -8.90 2.29
C VAL A 406 14.69 -10.37 2.01
N ARG A 407 13.90 -10.64 0.96
CA ARG A 407 13.54 -11.99 0.50
C ARG A 407 14.52 -12.56 -0.54
N GLY A 408 15.57 -11.84 -0.91
CA GLY A 408 16.49 -12.28 -1.96
C GLY A 408 15.81 -12.45 -3.32
N ALA A 409 14.88 -11.57 -3.67
CA ALA A 409 14.08 -11.64 -4.89
C ALA A 409 14.47 -10.55 -5.91
N PRO A 410 15.62 -10.69 -6.60
CA PRO A 410 16.10 -9.72 -7.58
C PRO A 410 15.13 -9.57 -8.78
N LEU A 411 15.46 -8.63 -9.65
CA LEU A 411 14.76 -8.38 -10.91
C LEU A 411 15.71 -8.76 -12.05
N GLY A 412 15.53 -9.96 -12.61
CA GLY A 412 16.43 -10.48 -13.63
C GLY A 412 16.28 -9.84 -15.01
N ASP A 413 15.15 -9.16 -15.27
CA ASP A 413 14.83 -8.59 -16.57
C ASP A 413 14.06 -7.27 -16.49
N LEU A 414 14.01 -6.57 -17.63
CA LEU A 414 13.30 -5.30 -17.75
C LEU A 414 11.80 -5.45 -17.54
N ALA A 415 11.19 -6.56 -17.97
CA ALA A 415 9.75 -6.78 -17.82
C ALA A 415 9.33 -6.81 -16.35
N SER A 416 10.12 -7.48 -15.52
CA SER A 416 9.96 -7.58 -14.08
C SER A 416 10.15 -6.23 -13.41
N ALA A 417 11.20 -5.48 -13.79
CA ALA A 417 11.42 -4.12 -13.29
C ALA A 417 10.26 -3.19 -13.65
N TRP A 418 9.81 -3.21 -14.91
CA TRP A 418 8.67 -2.42 -15.37
C TRP A 418 7.37 -2.79 -14.64
N ALA A 419 7.10 -4.07 -14.42
CA ALA A 419 5.92 -4.52 -13.67
C ALA A 419 5.89 -3.92 -12.26
N VAL A 420 7.05 -3.80 -11.60
CA VAL A 420 7.16 -3.13 -10.30
C VAL A 420 6.91 -1.62 -10.45
N LEU A 421 7.60 -0.94 -11.37
CA LEU A 421 7.48 0.50 -11.58
C LEU A 421 6.06 0.95 -11.91
N ASP A 422 5.41 0.30 -12.89
CA ASP A 422 4.04 0.58 -13.28
C ASP A 422 3.04 0.18 -12.18
N GLY A 423 3.29 -0.95 -11.51
CA GLY A 423 2.48 -1.39 -10.38
C GLY A 423 2.51 -0.41 -9.20
N VAL A 424 3.62 0.30 -8.97
CA VAL A 424 3.71 1.38 -7.97
C VAL A 424 2.89 2.58 -8.44
N ALA A 425 3.03 3.00 -9.70
CA ALA A 425 2.28 4.12 -10.24
C ALA A 425 0.76 3.89 -10.17
N ARG A 426 0.29 2.69 -10.53
CA ARG A 426 -1.13 2.31 -10.39
C ARG A 426 -1.58 2.36 -8.93
N SER A 427 -0.77 1.86 -8.02
CA SER A 427 -1.09 1.85 -6.59
C SER A 427 -1.20 3.26 -6.02
N VAL A 428 -0.27 4.18 -6.34
CA VAL A 428 -0.33 5.58 -5.89
C VAL A 428 -1.62 6.24 -6.36
N MET A 429 -1.98 6.01 -7.62
CA MET A 429 -3.22 6.58 -8.17
C MET A 429 -4.49 6.00 -7.53
N MET A 430 -4.53 4.69 -7.28
CA MET A 430 -5.65 4.06 -6.56
C MET A 430 -5.84 4.64 -5.15
N ASP A 431 -4.73 4.90 -4.45
CA ASP A 431 -4.75 5.48 -3.11
C ASP A 431 -5.21 6.94 -3.13
N HIS A 432 -4.69 7.75 -4.06
CA HIS A 432 -5.19 9.10 -4.30
C HIS A 432 -6.70 9.11 -4.61
N ARG A 433 -7.18 8.22 -5.51
CA ARG A 433 -8.61 8.06 -5.81
C ARG A 433 -9.42 7.71 -4.57
N ALA A 434 -8.91 6.83 -3.71
CA ALA A 434 -9.58 6.47 -2.46
C ALA A 434 -9.67 7.65 -1.48
N ARG A 435 -8.59 8.43 -1.33
CA ARG A 435 -8.56 9.63 -0.48
C ARG A 435 -9.53 10.72 -0.98
N VAL A 436 -9.58 10.97 -2.30
CA VAL A 436 -10.57 11.90 -2.89
C VAL A 436 -12.00 11.44 -2.60
N ARG A 437 -12.31 10.15 -2.78
CA ARG A 437 -13.65 9.63 -2.45
C ARG A 437 -13.99 9.76 -0.96
N SER A 438 -13.01 9.55 -0.09
CA SER A 438 -13.21 9.72 1.35
C SER A 438 -13.51 11.17 1.70
N ALA A 439 -12.71 12.12 1.19
CA ALA A 439 -12.91 13.55 1.41
C ALA A 439 -14.30 14.00 0.94
N LEU A 440 -14.73 13.55 -0.25
CA LEU A 440 -16.08 13.86 -0.77
C LEU A 440 -17.20 13.32 0.13
N ARG A 441 -17.07 12.09 0.64
CA ARG A 441 -18.06 11.53 1.57
C ARG A 441 -18.16 12.32 2.86
N THR A 442 -17.01 12.75 3.41
CA THR A 442 -16.97 13.59 4.61
C THR A 442 -17.64 14.94 4.36
N LEU A 443 -17.31 15.61 3.26
CA LEU A 443 -17.93 16.90 2.89
C LEU A 443 -19.44 16.79 2.72
N SER A 444 -19.94 15.73 2.07
CA SER A 444 -21.38 15.48 1.93
C SER A 444 -22.07 15.18 3.26
N ALA A 445 -21.40 14.50 4.20
CA ALA A 445 -21.96 14.24 5.53
C ALA A 445 -22.05 15.52 6.38
N THR A 446 -21.02 16.37 6.30
CA THR A 446 -21.01 17.68 6.98
C THR A 446 -22.12 18.58 6.45
N SER A 447 -22.30 18.69 5.12
CA SER A 447 -23.37 19.51 4.54
C SER A 447 -24.77 19.05 4.94
N VAL A 448 -25.01 17.74 5.04
CA VAL A 448 -26.30 17.19 5.52
C VAL A 448 -26.52 17.52 7.00
N THR A 449 -25.47 17.48 7.82
CA THR A 449 -25.54 17.80 9.25
C THR A 449 -25.81 19.29 9.46
N GLU A 450 -25.12 20.17 8.75
CA GLU A 450 -25.31 21.63 8.78
C GLU A 450 -26.73 22.01 8.35
N THR A 451 -27.22 21.41 7.28
CA THR A 451 -28.61 21.62 6.80
C THR A 451 -29.63 21.16 7.85
N ALA A 452 -29.39 20.04 8.53
CA ALA A 452 -30.27 19.55 9.59
C ALA A 452 -30.27 20.46 10.83
N THR A 453 -29.12 20.99 11.25
CA THR A 453 -29.03 21.97 12.34
C THR A 453 -29.67 23.31 11.98
N ALA A 454 -29.52 23.78 10.74
CA ALA A 454 -30.19 25.00 10.28
C ALA A 454 -31.72 24.84 10.27
N VAL A 455 -32.22 23.69 9.81
CA VAL A 455 -33.66 23.38 9.84
C VAL A 455 -34.19 23.23 11.27
N ALA A 456 -33.39 22.68 12.20
CA ALA A 456 -33.76 22.59 13.62
C ALA A 456 -33.78 23.97 14.32
N ALA A 457 -32.87 24.87 13.98
CA ALA A 457 -32.83 26.24 14.50
C ALA A 457 -33.99 27.12 13.97
N THR A 458 -34.58 26.75 12.83
CA THR A 458 -35.68 27.50 12.19
C THR A 458 -37.08 27.00 12.58
N LYS A 459 -37.19 25.95 13.41
CA LYS A 459 -38.50 25.53 13.95
C LYS A 459 -38.93 26.51 15.06
N PRO A 460 -40.07 27.21 14.94
CA PRO A 460 -40.57 28.06 16.02
C PRO A 460 -40.89 27.18 17.23
N ARG A 461 -40.41 27.57 18.40
CA ARG A 461 -40.88 27.02 19.69
C ARG A 461 -42.34 27.45 19.83
N SER A 462 -43.27 26.53 19.56
CA SER A 462 -44.68 26.74 19.90
C SER A 462 -44.82 26.90 21.42
N ALA A 463 -45.43 28.00 21.82
CA ALA A 463 -45.86 28.30 23.20
C ALA A 463 -47.14 27.55 23.55
#